data_AF-A0A534PA73-F1
#
_entry.id   AF-A0A534PA73-F1
#
_cell.length_a   1.000
_cell.length_b   1.000
_cell.length_c   1.000
_cell.angle_alpha   90.00
_cell.angle_beta   90.00
_cell.angle_gamma   90.00
#
_symmetry.space_group_name_H-M   'P 1'
#
loop_
_entity.id
_entity.type
_entity.pdbx_description
1 polymer ?
#
loop_
_entity_poly.entity_id
_entity_poly.type
_entity_poly.pdbx_seq_one_letter_code
_entity_poly.pdbx_strand_id
1 'polypeptide(L)' 'MHLGFGELLLIFLVILLIFGSSKLPQLGDALGRGIKNFKKATTEEPIDVTPKKLEGTAPTTGAAPVERSAAQKK' A
#
# COMPACT_ATOMS: atom_id res chain seq x y z
N MET A 1 -9.17 40.15 -10.72
CA MET A 1 -7.88 39.99 -10.03
C MET A 1 -7.57 38.50 -10.03
N HIS A 2 -6.80 38.04 -11.00
CA HIS A 2 -6.58 36.60 -11.21
C HIS A 2 -5.24 36.23 -10.60
N LEU A 3 -5.27 35.58 -9.44
CA LEU A 3 -4.16 34.79 -8.90
C LEU A 3 -3.86 33.65 -9.87
N GLY A 4 -3.26 34.00 -11.00
CA GLY A 4 -2.86 33.09 -12.04
C GLY A 4 -1.60 32.35 -11.63
N PHE A 5 -1.31 31.27 -12.36
CA PHE A 5 -0.11 30.46 -12.13
C PHE A 5 1.19 31.29 -12.11
N GLY A 6 1.27 32.37 -12.90
CA GLY A 6 2.43 33.27 -12.94
C GLY A 6 2.67 34.05 -11.63
N GLU A 7 1.62 34.59 -11.01
CA GLU A 7 1.75 35.30 -9.73
C GLU A 7 2.10 34.34 -8.59
N LEU A 8 1.52 33.14 -8.59
CA LEU A 8 1.85 32.11 -7.60
C LEU A 8 3.31 31.67 -7.71
N LEU A 9 3.84 31.53 -8.94
CA LEU A 9 5.26 31.24 -9.19
C LEU A 9 6.18 32.36 -8.71
N LEU A 10 5.80 33.62 -8.90
CA LEU A 10 6.58 34.77 -8.43
C LEU A 10 6.69 34.77 -6.90
N ILE A 11 5.56 34.56 -6.20
CA ILE A 11 5.53 34.46 -4.74
C ILE A 11 6.34 33.26 -4.25
N PHE A 12 6.18 32.11 -4.91
CA PHE A 12 6.94 30.91 -4.61
C PHE A 12 8.45 31.17 -4.74
N LEU A 13 8.89 31.86 -5.79
CA LEU A 13 10.29 32.19 -5.99
C LEU A 13 10.85 33.06 -4.86
N VAL A 14 10.09 34.05 -4.37
CA VAL A 14 10.49 34.86 -3.21
C VAL A 14 10.61 34.00 -1.95
N ILE A 15 9.67 33.10 -1.71
CA ILE A 15 9.72 32.14 -0.60
C ILE A 15 10.97 31.24 -0.73
N LEU A 16 11.30 30.77 -1.93
CA LEU A 16 12.50 29.98 -2.18
C LEU A 16 13.79 30.77 -1.91
N LEU A 17 13.82 32.08 -2.15
CA LEU A 17 15.00 32.89 -1.84
C LEU A 17 15.20 33.05 -0.33
N ILE A 18 14.12 33.20 0.44
CA ILE A 18 14.19 33.37 1.90
C ILE A 18 14.48 32.03 2.59
N PHE A 19 13.72 30.98 2.24
CA PHE A 19 13.82 29.67 2.87
C PHE A 19 14.87 28.75 2.23
N GLY A 20 15.29 29.05 1.00
CA GLY A 20 16.17 28.20 0.21
C GLY A 20 15.46 27.01 -0.44
N SER A 21 16.08 26.44 -1.47
CA SER A 21 15.56 25.26 -2.19
C SER A 21 15.55 23.98 -1.35
N SER A 22 16.25 23.93 -0.21
CA SER A 22 16.31 22.74 0.65
C SER A 22 15.17 22.64 1.65
N LYS A 23 14.57 23.76 2.09
CA LYS A 23 13.59 23.74 3.20
C LYS A 23 12.19 23.33 2.75
N LEU A 24 11.77 23.74 1.56
CA LEU A 24 10.49 23.34 0.99
C LEU A 24 10.35 21.84 0.73
N PRO A 25 11.29 21.14 0.06
CA PRO A 25 11.19 19.69 -0.11
C PRO A 25 11.29 18.97 1.23
N GLN A 26 12.10 19.45 2.18
CA GLN A 26 12.17 18.87 3.52
C GLN A 26 10.83 18.95 4.27
N LEU A 27 10.12 20.08 4.18
CA LEU A 27 8.78 20.25 4.74
C LEU A 27 7.75 19.41 3.98
N GLY A 28 7.82 19.37 2.65
CA GLY A 28 6.98 18.55 1.78
C GLY A 28 7.13 17.05 2.06
N ASP A 29 8.34 16.56 2.31
CA ASP A 29 8.60 15.17 2.67
C ASP A 29 8.04 14.81 4.05
N ALA A 30 8.08 15.73 5.01
CA ALA A 30 7.49 15.53 6.33
C ALA A 30 5.96 15.49 6.23
N LEU A 31 5.35 16.46 5.56
CA LEU A 31 3.91 16.53 5.32
C LEU A 31 3.41 15.35 4.48
N GLY A 32 4.13 14.99 3.42
CA GLY A 32 3.79 13.90 2.51
C GLY A 32 3.78 12.55 3.21
N ARG A 33 4.77 12.28 4.08
CA ARG A 33 4.77 11.10 4.94
C ARG A 33 3.60 11.09 5.92
N GLY A 34 3.30 12.24 6.53
CA GLY A 34 2.13 12.39 7.42
C GLY A 34 0.81 12.08 6.70
N ILE A 35 0.58 12.69 5.54
CA ILE A 35 -0.63 12.47 4.73
C ILE A 35 -0.70 11.02 4.22
N LYS A 36 0.43 10.43 3.80
CA LYS A 36 0.48 9.03 3.35
C LYS A 36 0.08 8.06 4.47
N ASN A 37 0.63 8.27 5.66
CA ASN A 37 0.32 7.44 6.83
C ASN A 37 -1.11 7.66 7.31
N PHE A 38 -1.59 8.90 7.28
CA PHE A 38 -2.98 9.24 7.60
C PHE A 38 -3.96 8.56 6.63
N LYS A 39 -3.69 8.64 5.31
CA LYS A 39 -4.48 7.90 4.30
C LYS A 39 -4.43 6.40 4.53
N LYS A 40 -3.28 5.82 4.87
CA LYS A 40 -3.19 4.40 5.20
C LYS A 40 -4.06 4.02 6.39
N ALA A 41 -3.97 4.76 7.50
CA ALA A 41 -4.78 4.51 8.68
C ALA A 41 -6.29 4.72 8.45
N THR A 42 -6.66 5.65 7.57
CA THR A 42 -8.06 5.90 7.19
C THR A 42 -8.60 4.91 6.14
N THR A 43 -7.74 4.40 5.26
CA THR A 43 -8.14 3.48 4.17
C THR A 43 -7.96 2.01 4.54
N GLU A 44 -7.21 1.67 5.60
CA GLU A 44 -7.18 0.32 6.14
C GLU A 44 -8.57 -0.03 6.70
N GLU A 45 -9.31 -0.75 5.87
CA GLU A 45 -10.58 -1.42 6.11
C GLU A 45 -10.57 -2.25 7.41
N PRO A 46 -11.75 -2.46 8.03
CA PRO A 46 -11.89 -2.94 9.40
C PRO A 46 -11.01 -4.15 9.67
N ILE A 47 -10.41 -4.16 10.87
CA ILE A 47 -9.72 -5.31 11.46
C ILE A 47 -10.51 -6.55 11.10
N ASP A 48 -9.99 -7.34 10.15
CA ASP A 48 -10.52 -8.65 9.87
C ASP A 48 -10.16 -9.52 11.08
N VAL A 49 -11.04 -9.48 12.08
CA VAL A 49 -11.03 -10.36 13.25
C VAL A 49 -11.48 -11.77 12.88
N THR A 50 -11.43 -12.19 11.60
CA THR A 50 -11.53 -13.60 11.24
C THR A 50 -10.25 -14.28 11.71
N PRO A 51 -10.29 -15.11 12.76
CA PRO A 51 -9.14 -15.94 13.10
C PRO A 51 -8.83 -16.77 11.86
N LYS A 52 -7.60 -16.62 11.34
CA LYS A 52 -7.08 -17.43 10.24
C LYS A 52 -7.22 -18.89 10.64
N LYS A 53 -8.31 -19.52 10.20
CA LYS A 53 -8.58 -20.94 10.38
C LYS A 53 -7.36 -21.66 9.80
N LEU A 54 -6.72 -22.44 10.65
CA LEU A 54 -5.71 -23.41 10.26
C LEU A 54 -6.38 -24.40 9.30
N GLU A 55 -6.31 -24.14 8.01
CA GLU A 55 -6.54 -25.14 6.97
C GLU A 55 -5.28 -25.28 6.15
N GLY A 56 -4.32 -25.98 6.76
CA GLY A 56 -3.26 -26.67 6.04
C GLY A 56 -3.68 -28.09 5.75
N THR A 57 -4.55 -28.28 4.74
CA THR A 57 -4.65 -29.57 4.04
C THR A 57 -4.88 -29.32 2.55
N ALA A 58 -3.76 -29.37 1.80
CA ALA A 58 -3.58 -29.83 0.40
C ALA A 58 -4.39 -29.13 -0.73
N PRO A 59 -3.81 -28.90 -1.94
CA PRO A 59 -3.19 -30.00 -2.70
C PRO A 59 -2.03 -29.65 -3.65
N THR A 60 -1.38 -30.74 -4.12
CA THR A 60 -0.52 -30.86 -5.32
C THR A 60 0.98 -30.80 -5.09
N THR A 61 1.60 -31.97 -4.93
CA THR A 61 2.49 -32.56 -5.96
C THR A 61 3.13 -33.84 -5.41
N GLY A 62 2.98 -34.94 -6.16
CA GLY A 62 3.91 -36.07 -6.11
C GLY A 62 3.46 -37.28 -5.29
N ALA A 63 2.62 -38.12 -5.89
CA ALA A 63 2.73 -39.58 -5.79
C ALA A 63 1.63 -40.25 -6.64
N ALA A 64 1.97 -40.65 -7.86
CA ALA A 64 1.40 -41.89 -8.39
C ALA A 64 2.04 -43.03 -7.60
N PRO A 65 1.24 -43.99 -7.11
CA PRO A 65 1.12 -45.22 -7.89
C PRO A 65 -0.33 -45.70 -8.03
N VAL A 66 -0.67 -45.98 -9.27
CA VAL A 66 -1.41 -47.15 -9.76
C VAL A 66 -1.62 -48.28 -8.73
N GLU A 67 -2.80 -48.90 -8.88
CA GLU A 67 -3.08 -50.34 -8.64
C GLU A 67 -3.90 -50.71 -7.39
N ARG A 68 -5.24 -50.80 -7.55
CA ARG A 68 -6.10 -51.97 -7.20
C ARG A 68 -7.58 -51.60 -7.13
N SER A 69 -8.17 -51.35 -8.31
CA SER A 69 -9.58 -51.66 -8.56
C SER A 69 -9.67 -53.04 -9.19
N ALA A 70 -9.79 -54.08 -8.37
CA ALA A 70 -10.38 -55.36 -8.75
C ALA A 70 -10.58 -56.23 -7.50
N ALA A 71 -11.74 -56.89 -7.42
CA ALA A 71 -12.09 -57.96 -6.49
C ALA A 71 -12.64 -57.56 -5.10
N GLN A 72 -13.82 -56.93 -5.08
CA GLN A 72 -14.81 -57.20 -4.04
C GLN A 72 -15.97 -58.01 -4.63
N LYS A 73 -15.82 -59.34 -4.60
CA LYS A 73 -16.92 -60.30 -4.73
C LYS A 73 -16.62 -61.48 -3.83
N LYS A 74 -17.26 -61.51 -2.67
CA LYS A 74 -17.79 -62.70 -1.98
C LYS A 74 -18.56 -62.25 -0.75
#